data_AF-A0A6I6AML6-F1
#
_entry.id   AF-A0A6I6AML6-F1
#
_cell.length_a   1.000
_cell.length_b   1.000
_cell.length_c   1.000
_cell.angle_alpha   90.00
_cell.angle_beta   90.00
_cell.angle_gamma   90.00
#
_symmetry.space_group_name_H-M   'P 1'
#
loop_
_entity.id
_entity.type
_entity.pdbx_description
1 polymer ?
#
loop_
_entity_poly.entity_id
_entity_poly.type
_entity_poly.pdbx_seq_one_letter_code
_entity_poly.pdbx_strand_id
1 'polypeptide(L)'
;MSDNRRRPKAEMPEQRSRAGGGTAQGKSSARQTDSARTDPIRLPAFFTLEEVLSRENMLTAYRRVVRNQGAPGVDGVTVDQLWDRCCQRWEAIREELLSGTYRPDPVRKVEIPKPGGKGMRMLGIPTVMDRLIQQALLQVLTRLYDPTFSESSFGFRPGRSAHQALDRAKAHIAAGQRWVVDLDLEKFFDRVNHDVLMGRLAQRIKDRRILKLIRAYLQAGIMEGGVVSPRSEGTPDNSTGV
;
A
#
# COMPACT_ATOMS: atom_id res chain seq x y z
N MET A 1 -35.65 61.69 -24.56
CA MET A 1 -35.09 60.33 -24.39
C MET A 1 -36.24 59.37 -24.16
N SER A 2 -36.48 58.53 -25.17
CA SER A 2 -37.26 57.28 -25.23
C SER A 2 -38.65 57.16 -24.57
N ASP A 3 -39.64 57.28 -25.46
CA ASP A 3 -40.88 56.48 -25.62
C ASP A 3 -40.60 54.94 -25.49
N ASN A 4 -41.49 53.98 -25.25
CA ASN A 4 -42.94 53.88 -25.15
C ASN A 4 -43.30 52.53 -24.47
N ARG A 5 -44.60 52.38 -24.24
CA ARG A 5 -45.41 51.44 -23.47
C ARG A 5 -45.55 49.98 -23.98
N ARG A 6 -46.01 49.15 -23.01
CA ARG A 6 -47.05 48.08 -23.08
C ARG A 6 -46.70 46.68 -23.62
N ARG A 7 -46.88 45.68 -22.73
CA ARG A 7 -47.24 44.27 -23.06
C ARG A 7 -48.73 44.19 -23.46
N PRO A 8 -49.15 43.15 -24.20
CA PRO A 8 -49.85 42.02 -23.55
C PRO A 8 -49.53 40.62 -24.11
N LYS A 9 -50.04 39.59 -23.40
CA LYS A 9 -49.97 38.13 -23.62
C LYS A 9 -50.99 37.65 -24.69
N ALA A 10 -50.68 36.50 -25.32
CA ALA A 10 -51.54 35.42 -25.90
C ALA A 10 -50.74 34.78 -27.06
N GLU A 11 -50.79 33.51 -27.48
CA GLU A 11 -51.52 32.28 -27.17
C GLU A 11 -50.74 31.14 -27.90
N MET A 12 -50.87 29.90 -27.42
CA MET A 12 -50.47 28.68 -28.14
C MET A 12 -51.51 28.35 -29.23
N PRO A 13 -51.15 27.47 -30.19
CA PRO A 13 -52.10 26.47 -30.64
C PRO A 13 -51.63 25.01 -30.43
N GLU A 14 -52.64 24.24 -30.06
CA GLU A 14 -52.84 22.80 -29.87
C GLU A 14 -52.19 21.85 -30.91
N GLN A 15 -51.60 20.73 -30.49
CA GLN A 15 -52.18 19.38 -30.31
C GLN A 15 -52.83 18.71 -31.55
N ARG A 16 -52.25 17.57 -31.95
CA ARG A 16 -52.95 16.39 -32.51
C ARG A 16 -52.40 15.15 -31.79
N SER A 17 -53.15 14.63 -30.80
CA SER A 17 -54.08 13.47 -30.89
C SER A 17 -53.35 12.12 -30.96
N ARG A 18 -53.32 11.36 -29.84
CA ARG A 18 -54.16 10.17 -29.51
C ARG A 18 -53.79 8.93 -30.37
N ALA A 19 -53.69 7.70 -29.88
CA ALA A 19 -54.00 7.06 -28.59
C ALA A 19 -53.47 5.60 -28.59
N GLY A 20 -53.50 4.96 -27.42
CA GLY A 20 -53.41 3.50 -27.20
C GLY A 20 -52.14 3.12 -26.44
N GLY A 21 -52.13 2.78 -25.16
CA GLY A 21 -53.11 2.04 -24.37
C GLY A 21 -52.62 0.58 -24.23
N GLY A 22 -52.12 0.20 -23.06
CA GLY A 22 -51.71 -1.19 -22.80
C GLY A 22 -50.75 -1.37 -21.63
N THR A 23 -51.30 -1.48 -20.43
CA THR A 23 -50.67 -2.02 -19.22
C THR A 23 -50.45 -3.52 -19.36
N ALA A 24 -49.27 -4.05 -19.00
CA ALA A 24 -49.13 -5.28 -18.21
C ALA A 24 -47.65 -5.66 -18.01
N GLN A 25 -47.41 -6.22 -16.83
CA GLN A 25 -46.14 -6.58 -16.22
C GLN A 25 -45.40 -7.73 -16.92
N GLY A 26 -44.08 -7.73 -16.76
CA GLY A 26 -43.39 -8.92 -16.28
C GLY A 26 -42.56 -9.69 -17.30
N LYS A 27 -41.28 -9.88 -16.91
CA LYS A 27 -40.26 -10.82 -17.41
C LYS A 27 -39.39 -10.30 -18.56
N SER A 28 -38.21 -9.79 -18.18
CA SER A 28 -37.00 -10.09 -18.93
C SER A 28 -35.83 -10.33 -17.96
N SER A 29 -35.34 -11.57 -18.01
CA SER A 29 -34.03 -11.96 -17.51
C SER A 29 -33.00 -11.19 -18.33
N ALA A 30 -32.31 -10.24 -17.71
CA ALA A 30 -31.16 -9.58 -18.31
C ALA A 30 -29.91 -9.99 -17.52
N ARG A 31 -29.21 -10.99 -18.06
CA ARG A 31 -27.82 -11.30 -17.76
C ARG A 31 -26.94 -10.07 -18.05
N GLN A 32 -25.94 -9.88 -17.18
CA GLN A 32 -24.67 -9.17 -17.41
C GLN A 32 -24.72 -7.78 -18.05
N THR A 33 -24.31 -6.79 -17.26
CA THR A 33 -23.30 -5.84 -17.73
C THR A 33 -22.21 -5.75 -16.67
N ASP A 34 -21.17 -6.54 -16.91
CA ASP A 34 -19.82 -6.32 -16.43
C ASP A 34 -19.42 -4.87 -16.73
N SER A 35 -19.26 -4.05 -15.70
CA SER A 35 -18.71 -2.71 -15.82
C SER A 35 -17.29 -2.67 -15.26
N ALA A 36 -16.45 -3.59 -15.71
CA ALA A 36 -15.01 -3.35 -15.78
C ALA A 36 -14.79 -2.19 -16.76
N ARG A 37 -14.81 -0.95 -16.24
CA ARG A 37 -14.23 0.20 -16.94
C ARG A 37 -12.78 -0.16 -17.22
N THR A 38 -12.52 -0.54 -18.47
CA THR A 38 -11.17 -0.74 -18.96
C THR A 38 -10.64 0.65 -19.24
N ASP A 39 -10.19 1.33 -18.19
CA ASP A 39 -9.32 2.49 -18.37
C ASP A 39 -8.15 2.04 -19.24
N PRO A 40 -7.73 2.83 -20.25
CA PRO A 40 -6.61 2.46 -21.09
C PRO A 40 -5.42 2.21 -20.16
N ILE A 41 -4.93 0.97 -20.16
CA ILE A 41 -3.76 0.54 -19.40
C ILE A 41 -2.62 1.45 -19.84
N ARG A 42 -2.38 2.51 -19.07
CA ARG A 42 -1.13 3.25 -19.11
C ARG A 42 -0.10 2.19 -18.80
N LEU A 43 0.67 1.77 -19.81
CA LEU A 43 1.72 0.77 -19.68
C LEU A 43 2.44 1.05 -18.37
N PRO A 44 2.53 0.09 -17.42
CA PRO A 44 3.18 0.37 -16.16
C PRO A 44 4.57 0.87 -16.48
N ALA A 45 4.90 2.06 -15.97
CA ALA A 45 6.27 2.55 -16.01
C ALA A 45 7.15 1.38 -15.54
N PHE A 46 8.09 0.96 -16.38
CA PHE A 46 8.98 -0.13 -16.03
C PHE A 46 9.87 0.38 -14.90
N PHE A 47 9.50 0.06 -13.66
CA PHE A 47 10.27 0.40 -12.48
C PHE A 47 11.48 -0.52 -12.39
N THR A 48 12.65 0.09 -12.25
CA THR A 48 13.94 -0.59 -12.21
C THR A 48 14.60 -0.42 -10.85
N LEU A 49 15.54 -1.31 -10.52
CA LEU A 49 16.35 -1.15 -9.32
C LEU A 49 17.15 0.16 -9.35
N GLU A 50 17.55 0.65 -10.52
CA GLU A 50 18.22 1.94 -10.68
C GLU A 50 17.33 3.10 -10.22
N GLU A 51 16.02 3.06 -10.47
CA GLU A 51 15.09 4.08 -9.97
C GLU A 51 14.97 4.04 -8.44
N VAL A 52 14.91 2.84 -7.86
CA VAL A 52 14.92 2.64 -6.39
C VAL A 52 16.18 3.24 -5.78
N LEU A 53 17.33 3.02 -6.40
CA LEU A 53 18.65 3.48 -5.91
C LEU A 53 19.03 4.87 -6.41
N SER A 54 18.12 5.58 -7.07
CA SER A 54 18.36 6.95 -7.52
C SER A 54 18.64 7.86 -6.32
N ARG A 55 19.54 8.83 -6.50
CA ARG A 55 19.97 9.73 -5.43
C ARG A 55 18.77 10.45 -4.77
N GLU A 56 17.81 10.89 -5.57
CA GLU A 56 16.62 11.59 -5.09
C GLU A 56 15.73 10.69 -4.22
N ASN A 57 15.45 9.46 -4.68
CA ASN A 57 14.65 8.48 -3.94
C ASN A 57 15.36 8.09 -2.62
N MET A 58 16.67 7.83 -2.69
CA MET A 58 17.47 7.50 -1.50
C MET A 58 17.52 8.63 -0.47
N LEU A 59 17.67 9.89 -0.89
CA LEU A 59 17.61 11.04 0.03
C LEU A 59 16.21 11.21 0.66
N THR A 60 15.16 10.92 -0.11
CA THR A 60 13.78 10.95 0.40
C THR A 60 13.55 9.83 1.42
N ALA A 61 14.07 8.64 1.15
CA ALA A 61 14.07 7.52 2.08
C ALA A 61 14.86 7.84 3.36
N TYR A 62 16.05 8.41 3.22
CA TYR A 62 16.89 8.85 4.34
C TYR A 62 16.14 9.79 5.27
N ARG A 63 15.57 10.88 4.74
CA ARG A 63 14.80 11.84 5.55
C ARG A 63 13.65 11.18 6.31
N ARG A 64 12.99 10.20 5.69
CA ARG A 64 11.88 9.49 6.31
C ARG A 64 12.35 8.55 7.42
N VAL A 65 13.44 7.80 7.21
CA VAL A 65 14.04 6.95 8.26
C VAL A 65 14.52 7.79 9.43
N VAL A 66 15.17 8.93 9.15
CA VAL A 66 15.64 9.85 10.21
C VAL A 66 14.49 10.41 11.03
N ARG A 67 13.42 10.86 10.37
CA ARG A 67 12.24 11.39 11.05
C ARG A 67 11.55 10.34 11.94
N ASN A 68 11.61 9.06 11.58
CA ASN A 68 10.98 8.00 12.35
C ASN A 68 11.75 7.65 13.64
N GLN A 69 13.01 8.09 13.78
CA GLN A 69 13.85 7.93 14.98
C GLN A 69 13.95 6.49 15.52
N GLY A 70 14.02 5.53 14.60
CA GLY A 70 13.88 4.13 14.97
C GLY A 70 15.05 3.53 15.75
N ALA A 71 14.79 2.62 16.69
CA ALA A 71 15.77 1.89 17.48
C ALA A 71 16.79 1.15 16.58
N PRO A 72 18.03 0.94 17.05
CA PRO A 72 19.05 0.26 16.26
C PRO A 72 18.70 -1.21 16.01
N GLY A 73 19.20 -1.76 14.92
CA GLY A 73 19.08 -3.17 14.56
C GLY A 73 20.08 -4.04 15.32
N VAL A 74 20.43 -5.19 14.74
CA VAL A 74 21.41 -6.13 15.33
C VAL A 74 22.84 -5.59 15.34
N ASP A 75 23.14 -4.64 14.46
CA ASP A 75 24.44 -3.99 14.30
C ASP A 75 24.70 -2.84 15.28
N GLY A 76 23.67 -2.45 16.07
CA GLY A 76 23.78 -1.38 17.06
C GLY A 76 23.90 0.03 16.47
N VAL A 77 23.94 0.18 15.15
CA VAL A 77 24.06 1.48 14.48
C VAL A 77 22.77 2.27 14.68
N THR A 78 22.89 3.51 15.13
CA THR A 78 21.74 4.40 15.35
C THR A 78 21.43 5.22 14.09
N VAL A 79 20.25 5.84 14.10
CA VAL A 79 19.82 6.75 13.03
C VAL A 79 20.79 7.93 12.85
N ASP A 80 21.36 8.44 13.95
CA ASP A 80 22.31 9.56 13.90
C ASP A 80 23.61 9.19 13.18
N GLN A 81 24.00 7.92 13.24
CA GLN A 81 25.20 7.38 12.59
C GLN A 81 24.95 6.96 11.12
N LEU A 82 23.69 7.01 10.65
CA LEU A 82 23.31 6.54 9.32
C LEU A 82 24.03 7.30 8.20
N TRP A 83 24.19 8.61 8.35
CA TRP A 83 24.82 9.45 7.34
C TRP A 83 26.27 9.04 7.11
N ASP A 84 27.05 8.94 8.19
CA ASP A 84 28.46 8.57 8.13
C ASP A 84 28.63 7.15 7.55
N ARG A 85 27.73 6.23 7.91
CA ARG A 85 27.69 4.89 7.33
C ARG A 85 27.41 4.91 5.83
N CYS A 86 26.49 5.75 5.37
CA CYS A 86 26.24 5.91 3.93
C CYS A 86 27.49 6.47 3.24
N CYS A 87 28.12 7.51 3.77
CA CYS A 87 29.35 8.07 3.20
C CYS A 87 30.47 7.04 3.07
N GLN A 88 30.59 6.11 4.01
CA GLN A 88 31.65 5.09 4.02
C GLN A 88 31.35 3.87 3.14
N ARG A 89 30.10 3.42 3.08
CA ARG A 89 29.74 2.09 2.53
C ARG A 89 28.77 2.10 1.36
N TRP A 90 28.18 3.25 1.01
CA TRP A 90 27.08 3.29 0.05
C TRP A 90 27.47 2.77 -1.34
N GLU A 91 28.67 3.07 -1.84
CA GLU A 91 29.09 2.60 -3.17
C GLU A 91 29.15 1.07 -3.24
N ALA A 92 29.77 0.43 -2.25
CA ALA A 92 29.82 -1.02 -2.14
C ALA A 92 28.41 -1.64 -2.01
N ILE A 93 27.57 -1.08 -1.13
CA ILE A 93 26.18 -1.55 -0.95
C ILE A 93 25.38 -1.41 -2.25
N ARG A 94 25.55 -0.30 -2.97
CA ARG A 94 24.88 -0.08 -4.25
C ARG A 94 25.31 -1.10 -5.29
N GLU A 95 26.60 -1.43 -5.36
CA GLU A 95 27.13 -2.47 -6.26
C GLU A 95 26.58 -3.85 -5.90
N GLU A 96 26.54 -4.20 -4.61
CA GLU A 96 25.97 -5.46 -4.13
C GLU A 96 24.47 -5.58 -4.46
N LEU A 97 23.72 -4.48 -4.36
CA LEU A 97 22.30 -4.43 -4.72
C LEU A 97 22.12 -4.63 -6.23
N LEU A 98 22.89 -3.92 -7.06
CA LEU A 98 22.80 -4.00 -8.52
C LEU A 98 23.23 -5.36 -9.07
N SER A 99 24.24 -5.98 -8.48
CA SER A 99 24.70 -7.34 -8.81
C SER A 99 23.84 -8.44 -8.18
N GLY A 100 22.97 -8.10 -7.22
CA GLY A 100 22.08 -9.03 -6.52
C GLY A 100 22.81 -9.95 -5.53
N THR A 101 23.99 -9.54 -5.06
CA THR A 101 24.77 -10.24 -4.02
C THR A 101 24.43 -9.75 -2.62
N TYR A 102 23.82 -8.56 -2.49
CA TYR A 102 23.39 -8.00 -1.21
C TYR A 102 22.57 -9.01 -0.37
N ARG A 103 22.88 -9.09 0.91
CA ARG A 103 22.17 -9.91 1.90
C ARG A 103 21.74 -9.01 3.05
N PRO A 104 20.42 -8.85 3.27
CA PRO A 104 19.91 -8.15 4.43
C PRO A 104 20.40 -8.77 5.73
N ASP A 105 20.61 -7.94 6.74
CA ASP A 105 20.95 -8.42 8.07
C ASP A 105 19.71 -9.06 8.74
N PRO A 106 19.91 -10.04 9.63
CA PRO A 106 18.84 -10.55 10.48
C PRO A 106 18.17 -9.42 11.28
N VAL A 107 16.86 -9.51 11.47
CA VAL A 107 16.13 -8.52 12.28
C VAL A 107 16.35 -8.79 13.77
N ARG A 108 16.52 -7.72 14.56
CA ARG A 108 16.67 -7.83 16.02
C ARG A 108 15.31 -8.12 16.66
N LYS A 109 15.21 -9.22 17.42
CA LYS A 109 14.01 -9.58 18.16
C LYS A 109 13.79 -8.61 19.33
N VAL A 110 12.58 -8.06 19.45
CA VAL A 110 12.16 -7.26 20.62
C VAL A 110 10.76 -7.69 21.04
N GLU A 111 10.58 -7.90 22.35
CA GLU A 111 9.28 -8.17 22.95
C GLU A 111 8.69 -6.86 23.49
N ILE A 112 7.48 -6.53 23.05
CA ILE A 112 6.72 -5.42 23.62
C ILE A 112 5.35 -5.89 24.11
N PRO A 113 4.81 -5.34 25.21
CA PRO A 113 3.46 -5.66 25.65
C PRO A 113 2.41 -5.27 24.59
N LYS A 114 1.40 -6.13 24.37
CA LYS A 114 0.27 -5.75 23.52
C LYS A 114 -0.53 -4.60 24.17
N PRO A 115 -1.14 -3.70 23.38
CA PRO A 115 -2.13 -2.75 23.89
C PRO A 115 -3.23 -3.51 24.64
N GLY A 116 -3.44 -3.21 25.92
CA GLY A 116 -4.40 -3.91 26.78
C GLY A 116 -3.80 -5.04 27.65
N GLY A 117 -2.48 -5.23 27.66
CA GLY A 117 -1.76 -6.05 28.67
C GLY A 117 -1.84 -7.57 28.49
N LYS A 118 -2.61 -8.07 27.51
CA LYS A 118 -2.73 -9.52 27.24
C LYS A 118 -1.64 -10.01 26.28
N GLY A 119 -0.51 -10.40 26.85
CA GLY A 119 0.58 -11.07 26.14
C GLY A 119 1.58 -10.11 25.48
N MET A 120 2.64 -10.70 24.91
CA MET A 120 3.70 -9.96 24.21
C MET A 120 3.48 -9.99 22.69
N ARG A 121 3.90 -8.92 22.02
CA ARG A 121 4.06 -8.84 20.57
C ARG A 121 5.54 -8.92 20.25
N MET A 122 5.87 -9.83 19.34
CA MET A 122 7.21 -9.91 18.79
C MET A 122 7.40 -8.87 17.70
N LEU A 123 8.43 -8.05 17.81
CA LEU A 123 8.89 -7.15 16.75
C LEU A 123 10.24 -7.61 16.22
N GLY A 124 10.43 -7.41 14.91
CA GLY A 124 11.71 -7.56 14.24
C GLY A 124 12.19 -6.20 13.77
N ILE A 125 13.27 -5.69 14.38
CA ILE A 125 13.84 -4.39 14.04
C ILE A 125 15.01 -4.59 13.07
N PRO A 126 14.88 -4.20 11.78
CA PRO A 126 15.98 -4.27 10.82
C PRO A 126 17.07 -3.25 11.16
N THR A 127 18.27 -3.42 10.59
CA THR A 127 19.32 -2.39 10.66
C THR A 127 18.87 -1.09 10.02
N VAL A 128 19.51 0.02 10.38
CA VAL A 128 19.13 1.32 9.82
C VAL A 128 19.38 1.38 8.31
N MET A 129 20.43 0.72 7.82
CA MET A 129 20.70 0.57 6.39
C MET A 129 19.61 -0.24 5.69
N ASP A 130 19.17 -1.35 6.28
CA ASP A 130 18.06 -2.13 5.73
C ASP A 130 16.76 -1.33 5.69
N ARG A 131 16.45 -0.56 6.75
CA ARG A 131 15.28 0.32 6.76
C ARG A 131 15.35 1.39 5.67
N LEU A 132 16.53 1.92 5.39
CA LEU A 132 16.75 2.87 4.31
C LEU A 132 16.42 2.25 2.94
N ILE A 133 16.94 1.06 2.66
CA ILE A 133 16.70 0.34 1.39
C ILE A 133 15.22 -0.08 1.27
N GLN A 134 14.63 -0.62 2.34
CA GLN A 134 13.20 -0.95 2.39
C GLN A 134 12.32 0.28 2.16
N GLN A 135 12.68 1.43 2.72
CA GLN A 135 11.94 2.67 2.55
C GLN A 135 12.05 3.20 1.11
N ALA A 136 13.21 3.05 0.46
CA ALA A 136 13.41 3.37 -0.94
C ALA A 136 12.57 2.46 -1.86
N LEU A 137 12.53 1.15 -1.57
CA LEU A 137 11.65 0.19 -2.26
C LEU A 137 10.18 0.57 -2.10
N LEU A 138 9.75 0.87 -0.87
CA LEU A 138 8.37 1.22 -0.55
C LEU A 138 7.90 2.44 -1.35
N GLN A 139 8.74 3.46 -1.54
CA GLN A 139 8.38 4.66 -2.32
C GLN A 139 8.05 4.33 -3.79
N VAL A 140 8.83 3.44 -4.40
CA VAL A 140 8.59 2.98 -5.78
C VAL A 140 7.37 2.06 -5.84
N LEU A 141 7.29 1.07 -4.95
CA LEU A 141 6.18 0.12 -4.90
C LEU A 141 4.83 0.81 -4.63
N THR A 142 4.80 1.83 -3.78
CA THR A 142 3.58 2.60 -3.50
C THR A 142 3.05 3.25 -4.78
N ARG A 143 3.93 3.85 -5.60
CA ARG A 143 3.54 4.44 -6.89
C ARG A 143 2.96 3.40 -7.87
N LEU A 144 3.45 2.18 -7.82
CA LEU A 144 3.01 1.08 -8.69
C LEU A 144 1.69 0.44 -8.25
N TYR A 145 1.48 0.27 -6.95
CA TYR A 145 0.38 -0.52 -6.40
C TYR A 145 -0.78 0.31 -5.87
N ASP A 146 -0.52 1.45 -5.23
CA ASP A 146 -1.57 2.22 -4.57
C ASP A 146 -2.74 2.61 -5.50
N PRO A 147 -2.51 3.05 -6.75
CA PRO A 147 -3.59 3.38 -7.68
C PRO A 147 -4.49 2.19 -8.05
N THR A 148 -4.06 0.96 -7.74
CA THR A 148 -4.77 -0.27 -8.12
C THR A 148 -5.52 -0.90 -6.95
N PHE A 149 -5.34 -0.36 -5.75
CA PHE A 149 -6.06 -0.79 -4.57
C PHE A 149 -7.49 -0.27 -4.56
N SER A 150 -8.39 -1.06 -3.97
CA SER A 150 -9.81 -0.72 -3.82
C SER A 150 -10.00 0.64 -3.12
N GLU A 151 -11.01 1.39 -3.54
CA GLU A 151 -11.45 2.61 -2.86
C GLU A 151 -11.92 2.36 -1.43
N SER A 152 -12.28 1.12 -1.09
CA SER A 152 -12.63 0.70 0.27
C SER A 152 -11.43 0.19 1.08
N SER A 153 -10.21 0.30 0.55
CA SER A 153 -8.97 0.01 1.27
C SER A 153 -8.38 1.29 1.86
N PHE A 154 -8.31 1.36 3.19
CA PHE A 154 -7.89 2.57 3.92
C PHE A 154 -6.59 2.40 4.72
N GLY A 155 -6.20 1.17 5.05
CA GLY A 155 -5.03 0.88 5.89
C GLY A 155 -3.71 1.05 5.13
N PHE A 156 -2.72 1.66 5.78
CA PHE A 156 -1.33 1.78 5.29
C PHE A 156 -1.16 2.45 3.91
N ARG A 157 -2.13 3.26 3.49
CA ARG A 157 -2.11 3.96 2.19
C ARG A 157 -1.89 5.47 2.34
N PRO A 158 -1.09 6.11 1.48
CA PRO A 158 -0.97 7.56 1.46
C PRO A 158 -2.33 8.23 1.23
N GLY A 159 -2.64 9.27 2.01
CA GLY A 159 -3.88 10.03 1.85
C GLY A 159 -5.17 9.31 2.30
N ARG A 160 -5.07 8.09 2.83
CA ARG A 160 -6.18 7.36 3.43
C ARG A 160 -6.03 7.28 4.95
N SER A 161 -7.14 7.23 5.68
CA SER A 161 -7.12 7.17 7.15
C SER A 161 -8.25 6.32 7.72
N ALA A 162 -8.09 5.91 8.98
CA ALA A 162 -9.14 5.20 9.72
C ALA A 162 -10.44 6.03 9.85
N HIS A 163 -10.33 7.36 9.91
CA HIS A 163 -11.50 8.24 9.93
C HIS A 163 -12.32 8.14 8.64
N GLN A 164 -11.67 8.09 7.48
CA GLN A 164 -12.37 7.89 6.20
C GLN A 164 -13.07 6.52 6.14
N ALA A 165 -12.44 5.48 6.69
CA ALA A 165 -13.07 4.16 6.79
C ALA A 165 -14.34 4.21 7.65
N LEU A 166 -14.28 4.90 8.79
CA LEU A 166 -15.42 5.10 9.67
C LEU A 166 -16.55 5.88 8.99
N ASP A 167 -16.23 6.96 8.27
CA ASP A 167 -17.22 7.76 7.56
C ASP A 167 -17.90 6.95 6.44
N ARG A 168 -17.14 6.09 5.75
CA ARG A 168 -17.71 5.16 4.78
C ARG A 168 -18.65 4.15 5.44
N ALA A 169 -18.26 3.58 6.59
CA ALA A 169 -19.11 2.67 7.36
C ALA A 169 -20.41 3.35 7.83
N LYS A 170 -20.34 4.60 8.31
CA LYS A 170 -21.54 5.39 8.67
C LYS A 170 -22.49 5.58 7.48
N ALA A 171 -21.95 5.86 6.30
CA ALA A 171 -22.76 6.01 5.08
C ALA A 171 -23.49 4.69 4.72
N HIS A 172 -22.84 3.54 4.87
CA HIS A 172 -23.45 2.22 4.67
C HIS A 172 -24.62 1.98 5.64
N ILE A 173 -24.45 2.31 6.92
CA ILE A 173 -25.51 2.21 7.93
C ILE A 173 -26.68 3.13 7.59
N ALA A 174 -26.40 4.39 7.21
CA ALA A 174 -27.42 5.36 6.81
C ALA A 174 -28.21 4.91 5.55
N ALA A 175 -27.56 4.18 4.65
CA ALA A 175 -28.20 3.57 3.47
C ALA A 175 -29.05 2.32 3.80
N GLY A 176 -29.16 1.93 5.06
CA GLY A 176 -30.00 0.83 5.52
C GLY A 176 -29.29 -0.52 5.67
N GLN A 177 -27.96 -0.57 5.52
CA GLN A 177 -27.18 -1.78 5.76
C GLN A 177 -26.94 -1.95 7.26
N ARG A 178 -27.75 -2.80 7.90
CA ARG A 178 -27.79 -2.95 9.37
C ARG A 178 -27.00 -4.13 9.92
N TRP A 179 -26.47 -4.98 9.04
CA TRP A 179 -25.70 -6.16 9.41
C TRP A 179 -24.25 -5.99 8.96
N VAL A 180 -23.32 -6.28 9.86
CA VAL A 180 -21.88 -6.24 9.60
C VAL A 180 -21.35 -7.66 9.69
N VAL A 181 -20.54 -8.04 8.71
CA VAL A 181 -19.73 -9.26 8.77
C VAL A 181 -18.33 -8.83 9.15
N ASP A 182 -17.95 -9.11 10.39
CA ASP A 182 -16.60 -8.84 10.90
C ASP A 182 -15.68 -9.99 10.54
N LEU A 183 -14.60 -9.69 9.83
CA LEU A 183 -13.60 -10.66 9.37
C LEU A 183 -12.23 -10.15 9.81
N ASP A 184 -11.62 -10.85 10.76
CA ASP A 184 -10.24 -10.62 11.17
C ASP A 184 -9.36 -11.82 10.80
N LEU A 185 -8.16 -11.52 10.27
CA LEU A 185 -7.18 -12.54 9.93
C LEU A 185 -6.16 -12.64 11.06
N GLU A 186 -6.29 -13.68 11.88
CA GLU A 186 -5.37 -13.93 12.98
C GLU A 186 -3.93 -14.09 12.46
N LYS A 187 -3.00 -13.32 13.03
CA LYS A 187 -1.56 -13.39 12.71
C LYS A 187 -1.26 -13.21 11.21
N PHE A 188 -1.95 -12.26 10.57
CA PHE A 188 -1.80 -11.98 9.13
C PHE A 188 -0.34 -11.95 8.68
N PHE A 189 0.53 -11.21 9.37
CA PHE A 189 1.94 -11.07 9.02
C PHE A 189 2.79 -12.31 9.31
N ASP A 190 2.40 -13.19 10.23
CA ASP A 190 3.16 -14.40 10.52
C ASP A 190 2.86 -15.52 9.52
N ARG A 191 1.65 -15.52 8.93
CA ARG A 191 1.17 -16.59 8.03
C ARG A 191 1.24 -16.23 6.54
N VAL A 192 1.90 -15.13 6.17
CA VAL A 192 2.07 -14.78 4.76
C VAL A 192 2.97 -15.81 4.08
N ASN A 193 2.39 -16.58 3.15
CA ASN A 193 3.17 -17.48 2.30
C ASN A 193 4.02 -16.65 1.31
N HIS A 194 5.35 -16.83 1.37
CA HIS A 194 6.29 -16.06 0.56
C HIS A 194 6.08 -16.27 -0.93
N ASP A 195 5.80 -17.49 -1.39
CA ASP A 195 5.66 -17.77 -2.82
C ASP A 195 4.39 -17.19 -3.41
N VAL A 196 3.28 -17.22 -2.66
CA VAL A 196 2.04 -16.53 -3.06
C VAL A 196 2.26 -15.03 -3.16
N LEU A 197 2.90 -14.41 -2.16
CA LEU A 197 3.22 -12.98 -2.18
C LEU A 197 4.12 -12.62 -3.37
N MET A 198 5.20 -13.38 -3.57
CA MET A 198 6.14 -13.16 -4.67
C MET A 198 5.49 -13.36 -6.03
N GLY A 199 4.56 -14.32 -6.16
CA GLY A 199 3.77 -14.55 -7.36
C GLY A 199 2.89 -13.34 -7.71
N ARG A 200 2.26 -12.71 -6.70
CA ARG A 200 1.48 -11.46 -6.90
C ARG A 200 2.39 -10.30 -7.30
N LEU A 201 3.56 -10.16 -6.66
CA LEU A 201 4.51 -9.09 -6.97
C LEU A 201 5.06 -9.19 -8.40
N ALA A 202 5.36 -10.40 -8.87
CA ALA A 202 5.90 -10.66 -10.19
C ALA A 202 4.94 -10.34 -11.36
N GLN A 203 3.63 -10.19 -11.08
CA GLN A 203 2.66 -9.79 -12.11
C GLN A 203 2.97 -8.39 -12.64
N ARG A 204 3.39 -7.47 -11.77
CA ARG A 204 3.63 -6.06 -12.09
C ARG A 204 5.11 -5.67 -12.11
N ILE A 205 5.94 -6.30 -11.27
CA ILE A 205 7.38 -6.01 -11.21
C ILE A 205 8.11 -6.89 -12.22
N LYS A 206 8.76 -6.27 -13.23
CA LYS A 206 9.53 -6.99 -14.25
C LYS A 206 11.03 -7.10 -13.92
N ASP A 207 11.56 -6.18 -13.11
CA ASP A 207 12.95 -6.27 -12.65
C ASP A 207 13.11 -7.40 -11.63
N ARG A 208 13.78 -8.48 -12.05
CA ARG A 208 14.02 -9.67 -11.21
C ARG A 208 14.92 -9.37 -10.02
N ARG A 209 15.77 -8.34 -10.08
CA ARG A 209 16.65 -7.96 -8.96
C ARG A 209 15.85 -7.41 -7.79
N ILE A 210 14.80 -6.63 -8.07
CA ILE A 210 13.84 -6.16 -7.05
C ILE A 210 13.15 -7.35 -6.40
N LEU A 211 12.64 -8.30 -7.20
CA LEU A 211 11.99 -9.51 -6.67
C LEU A 211 12.94 -10.33 -5.79
N LYS A 212 14.20 -10.50 -6.21
CA LYS A 212 15.23 -11.20 -5.44
C LYS A 212 15.50 -10.50 -4.11
N LEU A 213 15.61 -9.17 -4.12
CA LEU A 213 15.84 -8.35 -2.93
C LEU A 213 14.66 -8.43 -1.94
N ILE A 214 13.43 -8.32 -2.42
CA ILE A 214 12.23 -8.48 -1.58
C ILE A 214 12.21 -9.87 -0.95
N ARG A 215 12.46 -10.93 -1.74
CA ARG A 215 12.53 -12.30 -1.20
C ARG A 215 13.64 -12.44 -0.15
N ALA A 216 14.81 -11.82 -0.36
CA ALA A 216 15.89 -11.83 0.61
C ALA A 216 15.45 -11.18 1.94
N TYR A 217 14.68 -10.09 1.90
CA TYR A 217 14.10 -9.48 3.11
C TYR A 217 13.06 -10.35 3.80
N LEU A 218 12.22 -11.08 3.04
CA LEU A 218 11.26 -12.03 3.60
C LEU A 218 11.94 -13.19 4.33
N GLN A 219 13.08 -13.63 3.80
CA GLN A 219 13.87 -14.74 4.33
C GLN A 219 14.90 -14.32 5.38
N ALA A 220 15.09 -13.02 5.60
CA ALA A 220 15.98 -12.50 6.63
C ALA A 220 15.57 -13.07 7.99
N GLY A 221 16.50 -13.76 8.64
CA GLY A 221 16.26 -14.44 9.91
C GLY A 221 15.98 -13.47 11.05
N ILE A 222 15.56 -14.01 12.19
CA ILE A 222 15.43 -13.27 13.44
C ILE A 222 16.64 -13.58 14.31
N MET A 223 17.31 -12.55 14.81
CA MET A 223 18.41 -12.67 15.76
C MET A 223 17.88 -12.55 17.19
N GLU A 224 18.17 -13.56 18.01
CA GLU A 224 17.87 -13.60 19.44
C GLU A 224 19.06 -14.18 20.20
N GLY A 225 19.57 -13.47 21.20
CA GLY A 225 20.66 -13.98 22.05
C GLY A 225 21.93 -14.38 21.31
N GLY A 226 22.18 -13.82 20.11
CA GLY A 226 23.33 -14.17 19.25
C GLY A 226 23.08 -15.37 18.31
N VAL A 227 21.88 -15.94 18.30
CA VAL A 227 21.49 -17.04 17.41
C VAL A 227 20.53 -16.52 16.33
N VAL A 228 20.82 -16.85 15.06
CA VAL A 228 19.94 -16.54 13.93
C VAL A 228 19.01 -17.72 13.66
N SER A 229 17.71 -17.48 13.73
CA SER A 229 16.69 -18.46 13.34
C SER A 229 16.16 -18.14 11.92
N PRO A 230 16.14 -19.11 10.99
CA PRO A 230 15.60 -18.91 9.65
C PRO A 230 14.08 -18.72 9.65
N ARG A 231 13.55 -17.99 8.66
CA ARG A 231 12.10 -17.83 8.44
C ARG A 231 11.65 -18.52 7.16
N SER A 232 10.66 -19.40 7.27
CA SER A 232 9.98 -20.04 6.14
C SER A 232 8.63 -19.37 5.79
N GLU A 233 8.07 -18.57 6.70
CA GLU A 233 6.81 -17.83 6.49
C GLU A 233 6.77 -16.47 7.23
N GLY A 234 5.88 -15.60 6.76
CA GLY A 234 5.59 -14.29 7.33
C GLY A 234 6.54 -13.15 6.92
N THR A 235 6.23 -11.92 7.34
CA THR A 235 7.04 -10.71 7.10
C THR A 235 7.41 -10.07 8.44
N PRO A 236 8.60 -9.46 8.61
CA PRO A 236 8.89 -8.65 9.79
C PRO A 236 7.85 -7.54 9.95
N ASP A 237 7.22 -7.49 11.13
CA ASP A 237 6.24 -6.46 11.46
C ASP A 237 6.97 -5.17 11.86
N ASN A 238 6.92 -4.17 10.98
CA ASN A 238 7.52 -2.85 11.17
C ASN A 238 6.46 -1.74 11.35
N SER A 239 5.21 -2.10 11.62
CA SER A 239 4.08 -1.15 11.70
C SER A 239 4.15 -0.20 12.91
N THR A 240 4.96 -0.53 13.90
CA THR A 240 5.34 0.38 15.00
C THR A 240 6.64 1.08 14.65
N GLY A 241 6.59 2.41 14.52
CA GLY A 241 7.78 3.26 14.44
C GLY A 241 8.52 3.22 15.78
N VAL A 242 9.25 2.13 16.00
CA VAL A 242 10.22 1.99 17.09
C VAL A 242 11.56 2.42 16.58
#